data_AF-A0A8T4W8W1-F1
#
_entry.id   AF-A0A8T4W8W1-F1
#
_cell.length_a   1.000
_cell.length_b   1.000
_cell.length_c   1.000
_cell.angle_alpha   90.00
_cell.angle_beta   90.00
_cell.angle_gamma   90.00
#
_symmetry.space_group_name_H-M   'P 1'
#
loop_
_entity.id
_entity.type
_entity.pdbx_description
1 polymer ?
#
loop_
_entity_poly.entity_id
_entity_poly.type
_entity_poly.pdbx_seq_one_letter_code
_entity_poly.pdbx_strand_id
1 'polypeptide(L)'
;MHHDMRERLRQTIDLFKQKGATSRENALSLDELGLPSVFEYFIDSPMGERLPFQEVDGKYYLDEEGVDEYKEAPFPIPPMTRWAKQTARVPKGYLRYRVLLLLKEKPMAGSEIMSRIEEETGGRYSPSPGSIYPLLKKLKESGLAEELPTIDGMKRYELTDMGHAFLEEQSGQFEKMKQRLSSGPMSVPPFLDLPDEIDYLRDSARRLLHALLAVTMELTDHPESEVAEKLESLMTEAAEEAERLLAELKS
;
A
#
# COMPACT_ATOMS: atom_id res chain seq x y z
N MET A 1 8.32 -9.11 15.92
CA MET A 1 7.45 -7.94 15.70
C MET A 1 6.07 -8.33 15.17
N HIS A 2 5.92 -8.95 13.99
CA HIS A 2 4.59 -9.35 13.47
C HIS A 2 3.82 -10.39 14.31
N HIS A 3 4.52 -11.18 15.12
CA HIS A 3 3.92 -12.21 15.98
C HIS A 3 3.16 -11.62 17.19
N ASP A 4 3.50 -10.40 17.64
CA ASP A 4 2.97 -9.85 18.88
C ASP A 4 1.55 -9.26 18.71
N MET A 5 1.32 -8.52 17.62
CA MET A 5 0.03 -7.86 17.39
C MET A 5 -1.11 -8.82 17.01
N ARG A 6 -0.83 -9.91 16.30
CA ARG A 6 -1.85 -10.94 16.02
C ARG A 6 -2.27 -11.66 17.29
N GLU A 7 -1.31 -11.92 18.18
CA GLU A 7 -1.57 -12.60 19.44
C GLU A 7 -2.41 -11.72 20.36
N ARG A 8 -2.07 -10.43 20.48
CA ARG A 8 -2.88 -9.44 21.23
C ARG A 8 -4.29 -9.31 20.67
N LEU A 9 -4.46 -9.21 19.35
CA LEU A 9 -5.79 -9.11 18.74
C LEU A 9 -6.61 -10.39 18.96
N ARG A 10 -5.98 -11.56 18.88
CA ARG A 10 -6.62 -12.84 19.21
C ARG A 10 -7.06 -12.89 20.67
N GLN A 11 -6.21 -12.45 21.60
CA GLN A 11 -6.53 -12.35 23.01
C GLN A 11 -7.71 -11.40 23.26
N THR A 12 -7.76 -10.27 22.56
CA THR A 12 -8.90 -9.35 22.65
C THR A 12 -10.18 -9.95 22.09
N ILE A 13 -10.13 -10.66 20.95
CA ILE A 13 -11.30 -11.38 20.42
C ILE A 13 -11.81 -12.43 21.42
N ASP A 14 -10.89 -13.21 22.01
CA ASP A 14 -11.24 -14.23 23.01
C ASP A 14 -11.83 -13.60 24.29
N LEU A 15 -11.35 -12.42 24.69
CA LEU A 15 -11.88 -11.64 25.80
C LEU A 15 -13.34 -11.22 25.55
N PHE A 16 -13.66 -10.66 24.38
CA PHE A 16 -15.03 -10.28 24.03
C PHE A 16 -15.97 -11.50 24.05
N LYS A 17 -15.51 -12.65 23.52
CA LYS A 17 -16.27 -13.91 23.57
C LYS A 17 -16.50 -14.42 24.98
N GLN A 18 -15.47 -14.39 25.83
CA GLN A 18 -15.56 -14.80 27.22
C GLN A 18 -16.54 -13.93 28.01
N LYS A 19 -16.55 -12.62 27.72
CA LYS A 19 -17.42 -11.63 28.37
C LYS A 19 -18.84 -11.62 27.79
N GLY A 20 -19.09 -12.36 26.70
CA GLY A 20 -20.40 -12.41 26.04
C GLY A 20 -20.74 -11.18 25.20
N ALA A 21 -19.78 -10.28 24.98
CA ALA A 21 -19.96 -9.06 24.21
C ALA A 21 -19.83 -9.36 22.70
N THR A 22 -20.75 -10.16 22.15
CA THR A 22 -20.70 -10.63 20.75
C THR A 22 -21.87 -10.13 19.89
N SER A 23 -22.66 -9.19 20.42
CA SER A 23 -23.74 -8.55 19.69
C SER A 23 -24.00 -7.16 20.26
N ARG A 24 -24.65 -6.31 19.48
CA ARG A 24 -25.07 -4.96 19.90
C ARG A 24 -25.85 -4.98 21.22
N GLU A 25 -26.70 -5.97 21.43
CA GLU A 25 -27.54 -6.12 22.62
C GLU A 25 -26.72 -6.43 23.88
N ASN A 26 -25.57 -7.09 23.71
CA ASN A 26 -24.68 -7.50 24.80
C ASN A 26 -23.40 -6.67 24.85
N ALA A 27 -23.38 -5.49 24.22
CA ALA A 27 -22.22 -4.62 24.22
C ALA A 27 -21.84 -4.19 25.64
N LEU A 28 -20.54 -4.12 25.91
CA LEU A 28 -19.98 -3.80 27.22
C LEU A 28 -19.07 -2.58 27.14
N SER A 29 -18.97 -1.81 28.22
CA SER A 29 -18.00 -0.71 28.30
C SER A 29 -16.56 -1.23 28.36
N LEU A 30 -15.58 -0.35 28.11
CA LEU A 30 -14.16 -0.70 28.27
C LEU A 30 -13.82 -1.18 29.68
N ASP A 31 -14.41 -0.56 30.70
CA ASP A 31 -14.25 -0.96 32.10
C ASP A 31 -14.79 -2.38 32.36
N GLU A 32 -15.96 -2.71 31.80
CA GLU A 32 -16.57 -4.03 31.91
C GLU A 32 -15.76 -5.12 31.19
N LEU A 33 -15.13 -4.75 30.06
CA LEU A 33 -14.21 -5.59 29.29
C LEU A 33 -12.82 -5.69 29.93
N GLY A 34 -12.42 -4.71 30.75
CA GLY A 34 -11.07 -4.61 31.29
C GLY A 34 -10.04 -4.14 30.25
N LEU A 35 -10.48 -3.35 29.27
CA LEU A 35 -9.65 -2.80 28.20
C LEU A 35 -9.20 -1.37 28.52
N PRO A 36 -7.99 -0.97 28.13
CA PRO A 36 -7.50 0.39 28.33
C PRO A 36 -8.22 1.39 27.40
N SER A 37 -8.30 2.65 27.81
CA SER A 37 -8.92 3.74 27.02
C SER A 37 -8.28 3.96 25.65
N VAL A 38 -7.00 3.58 25.46
CA VAL A 38 -6.34 3.57 24.15
C VAL A 38 -7.07 2.70 23.11
N PHE A 39 -7.89 1.74 23.55
CA PHE A 39 -8.72 0.92 22.67
C PHE A 39 -9.74 1.76 21.90
N GLU A 40 -10.30 2.82 22.48
CA GLU A 40 -11.24 3.73 21.82
C GLU A 40 -10.56 4.42 20.62
N TYR A 41 -9.37 4.99 20.83
CA TYR A 41 -8.56 5.59 19.77
C TYR A 41 -8.21 4.61 18.65
N PHE A 42 -8.05 3.32 19.00
CA PHE A 42 -7.75 2.29 18.04
C PHE A 42 -8.96 1.91 17.19
N ILE A 43 -10.15 1.80 17.79
CA ILE A 43 -11.42 1.54 17.10
C ILE A 43 -11.81 2.71 16.19
N ASP A 44 -11.63 3.94 16.65
CA ASP A 44 -11.96 5.15 15.89
C ASP A 44 -10.94 5.47 14.78
N SER A 45 -9.85 4.72 14.71
CA SER A 45 -8.86 4.86 13.66
C SER A 45 -9.33 4.21 12.34
N PRO A 46 -8.80 4.63 11.18
CA PRO A 46 -9.02 3.94 9.90
C PRO A 46 -8.61 2.45 9.87
N MET A 47 -7.87 2.00 10.89
CA MET A 47 -7.51 0.59 11.10
C MET A 47 -8.57 -0.15 11.93
N GLY A 48 -9.25 0.53 12.86
CA GLY A 48 -10.31 0.02 13.71
C GLY A 48 -11.60 -0.31 12.97
N GLU A 49 -11.95 0.45 11.92
CA GLU A 49 -13.08 0.16 11.02
C GLU A 49 -13.06 -1.25 10.39
N ARG A 50 -11.90 -1.90 10.36
CA ARG A 50 -11.69 -3.24 9.77
C ARG A 50 -11.50 -4.35 10.79
N LEU A 51 -11.55 -4.01 12.07
CA LEU A 51 -11.51 -5.00 13.13
C LEU A 51 -12.92 -5.50 13.41
N PRO A 52 -13.07 -6.72 13.92
CA PRO A 52 -14.38 -7.27 14.23
C PRO A 52 -15.02 -6.62 15.47
N PHE A 53 -14.65 -5.39 15.84
CA PHE A 53 -15.18 -4.70 17.01
C PHE A 53 -16.02 -3.52 16.57
N GLN A 54 -17.19 -3.37 17.17
CA GLN A 54 -18.16 -2.35 16.85
C GLN A 54 -18.51 -1.56 18.11
N GLU A 55 -18.64 -0.24 17.95
CA GLU A 55 -19.05 0.67 19.01
C GLU A 55 -20.56 0.96 18.93
N VAL A 56 -21.20 1.09 20.09
CA VAL A 56 -22.59 1.49 20.27
C VAL A 56 -22.76 2.18 21.61
N ASP A 57 -23.04 3.48 21.59
CA ASP A 57 -23.37 4.29 22.76
C ASP A 57 -22.32 4.20 23.90
N GLY A 58 -21.04 4.21 23.54
CA GLY A 58 -19.88 4.10 24.45
C GLY A 58 -19.57 2.66 24.88
N LYS A 59 -20.16 1.67 24.22
CA LYS A 59 -19.96 0.24 24.49
C LYS A 59 -19.51 -0.49 23.25
N TYR A 60 -18.81 -1.61 23.45
CA TYR A 60 -18.18 -2.36 22.38
C TYR A 60 -18.70 -3.79 22.35
N TYR A 61 -18.86 -4.33 21.15
CA TYR A 61 -19.13 -5.74 20.93
C TYR A 61 -18.30 -6.28 19.77
N LEU A 62 -18.10 -7.59 19.77
CA LEU A 62 -17.47 -8.33 18.70
C LEU A 62 -18.53 -8.71 17.65
N ASP A 63 -18.37 -8.22 16.43
CA ASP A 63 -19.10 -8.70 15.27
C ASP A 63 -18.50 -10.02 14.78
N GLU A 64 -19.20 -11.13 15.06
CA GLU A 64 -18.72 -12.47 14.73
C GLU A 64 -18.61 -12.71 13.22
N GLU A 65 -19.40 -12.04 12.38
CA GLU A 65 -19.27 -12.12 10.92
C GLU A 65 -17.94 -11.49 10.45
N GLY A 66 -17.54 -10.37 11.08
CA GLY A 66 -16.25 -9.73 10.83
C GLY A 66 -15.03 -10.54 11.28
N VAL A 67 -15.19 -11.51 12.20
CA VAL A 67 -14.08 -12.35 12.70
C VAL A 67 -13.57 -13.30 11.62
N ASP A 68 -14.46 -13.85 10.80
CA ASP A 68 -14.07 -14.78 9.74
C ASP A 68 -13.49 -14.04 8.53
N GLU A 69 -13.98 -12.84 8.22
CA GLU A 69 -13.38 -11.93 7.24
C GLU A 69 -11.94 -11.52 7.65
N TYR A 70 -11.69 -11.32 8.95
CA TYR A 70 -10.37 -11.03 9.49
C TYR A 70 -9.38 -12.21 9.38
N LYS A 71 -9.81 -13.45 9.63
CA LYS A 71 -8.91 -14.63 9.61
C LYS A 71 -8.31 -14.89 8.22
N GLU A 72 -9.07 -14.59 7.18
CA GLU A 72 -8.68 -14.76 5.78
C GLU A 72 -7.91 -13.54 5.22
N ALA A 73 -7.86 -12.42 5.95
CA ALA A 73 -7.20 -11.19 5.51
C ALA A 73 -5.68 -11.20 5.79
N PRO A 74 -4.81 -10.87 4.81
CA PRO A 74 -3.38 -10.80 5.03
C PRO A 74 -2.98 -9.57 5.89
N PHE A 75 -2.37 -9.80 7.07
CA PHE A 75 -1.93 -8.73 7.99
C PHE A 75 -0.39 -8.52 8.02
N PRO A 76 0.13 -7.26 7.92
CA PRO A 76 -0.57 -6.00 7.72
C PRO A 76 -0.55 -5.54 6.25
N ILE A 77 -1.68 -5.05 5.73
CA ILE A 77 -1.65 -3.90 4.80
C ILE A 77 -2.67 -2.88 5.34
N PRO A 78 -2.19 -1.75 5.91
CA PRO A 78 -3.01 -0.63 6.42
C PRO A 78 -3.89 0.03 5.33
N PRO A 79 -4.66 1.11 5.64
CA PRO A 79 -5.64 1.79 4.78
C PRO A 79 -5.01 2.55 3.59
N MET A 80 -3.84 2.12 3.13
CA MET A 80 -3.17 2.57 1.92
C MET A 80 -3.72 1.89 0.67
N THR A 81 -4.41 0.75 0.67
CA THR A 81 -4.72 0.07 -0.61
C THR A 81 -5.77 0.83 -1.45
N ARG A 82 -6.72 1.52 -0.81
CA ARG A 82 -7.70 2.37 -1.53
C ARG A 82 -7.12 3.75 -1.90
N TRP A 83 -6.24 4.30 -1.06
CA TRP A 83 -5.52 5.54 -1.34
C TRP A 83 -4.44 5.31 -2.41
N ALA A 84 -3.60 4.29 -2.28
CA ALA A 84 -2.61 3.82 -3.26
C ALA A 84 -3.23 3.41 -4.59
N LYS A 85 -4.43 2.79 -4.64
CA LYS A 85 -5.12 2.60 -5.93
C LYS A 85 -5.43 3.92 -6.65
N GLN A 86 -5.58 5.04 -5.92
CA GLN A 86 -5.84 6.38 -6.46
C GLN A 86 -4.60 7.29 -6.50
N THR A 87 -3.52 6.97 -5.77
CA THR A 87 -2.31 7.79 -5.61
C THR A 87 -1.02 7.08 -6.06
N ALA A 88 -1.08 5.82 -6.54
CA ALA A 88 0.04 5.13 -7.14
C ALA A 88 0.48 5.86 -8.42
N ARG A 89 1.41 6.80 -8.24
CA ARG A 89 2.11 7.42 -9.35
C ARG A 89 3.18 6.46 -9.82
N VAL A 90 2.81 5.75 -10.88
CA VAL A 90 3.69 4.82 -11.55
C VAL A 90 4.77 5.60 -12.30
N PRO A 91 6.06 5.19 -12.22
CA PRO A 91 7.13 5.85 -12.95
C PRO A 91 6.80 6.02 -14.44
N LYS A 92 7.15 7.17 -15.00
CA LYS A 92 6.92 7.46 -16.42
C LYS A 92 7.56 6.35 -17.27
N GLY A 93 6.76 5.73 -18.14
CA GLY A 93 7.22 4.65 -19.02
C GLY A 93 7.09 3.23 -18.44
N TYR A 94 6.76 3.06 -17.16
CA TYR A 94 6.49 1.73 -16.58
C TYR A 94 5.41 0.97 -17.34
N LEU A 95 4.27 1.61 -17.61
CA LEU A 95 3.15 0.93 -18.23
C LEU A 95 3.54 0.38 -19.61
N ARG A 96 4.25 1.19 -20.40
CA ARG A 96 4.80 0.77 -21.69
C ARG A 96 5.77 -0.40 -21.53
N TYR A 97 6.69 -0.30 -20.59
CA TYR A 97 7.66 -1.36 -20.32
C TYR A 97 6.98 -2.67 -19.93
N ARG A 98 6.05 -2.62 -18.98
CA ARG A 98 5.40 -3.83 -18.47
C ARG A 98 4.51 -4.48 -19.51
N VAL A 99 3.79 -3.69 -20.31
CA VAL A 99 3.04 -4.21 -21.47
C VAL A 99 3.97 -4.94 -22.44
N LEU A 100 5.11 -4.35 -22.84
CA LEU A 100 6.05 -5.00 -23.75
C LEU A 100 6.59 -6.32 -23.16
N LEU A 101 6.97 -6.35 -21.88
CA LEU A 101 7.42 -7.59 -21.25
C LEU A 101 6.33 -8.67 -21.17
N LEU A 102 5.10 -8.30 -20.85
CA LEU A 102 3.98 -9.27 -20.82
C LEU A 102 3.72 -9.85 -22.21
N LEU A 103 3.79 -9.00 -23.25
CA LEU A 103 3.66 -9.45 -24.63
C LEU A 103 4.86 -10.30 -25.11
N LYS A 104 6.04 -10.15 -24.49
CA LYS A 104 7.20 -11.04 -24.70
C LYS A 104 6.94 -12.45 -24.13
N GLU A 105 6.18 -12.55 -23.04
CA GLU A 105 5.87 -13.85 -22.41
C GLU A 105 4.92 -14.67 -23.27
N LYS A 106 3.84 -14.07 -23.76
CA LYS A 106 2.85 -14.70 -24.64
C LYS A 106 1.89 -13.66 -25.24
N PRO A 107 1.11 -14.01 -26.27
CA PRO A 107 0.04 -13.15 -26.74
C PRO A 107 -1.07 -12.94 -25.70
N MET A 108 -1.42 -11.69 -25.40
CA MET A 108 -2.39 -11.34 -24.35
C MET A 108 -3.47 -10.37 -24.85
N ALA A 109 -4.65 -10.46 -24.25
CA ALA A 109 -5.70 -9.46 -24.42
C ALA A 109 -5.45 -8.24 -23.51
N GLY A 110 -6.01 -7.08 -23.86
CA GLY A 110 -5.86 -5.87 -23.05
C GLY A 110 -6.33 -6.03 -21.61
N SER A 111 -7.42 -6.75 -21.37
CA SER A 111 -7.92 -7.08 -20.03
C SER A 111 -7.01 -8.03 -19.27
N GLU A 112 -6.45 -9.04 -19.94
CA GLU A 112 -5.45 -9.95 -19.36
C GLU A 112 -4.22 -9.18 -18.88
N ILE A 113 -3.75 -8.20 -19.66
CA ILE A 113 -2.65 -7.33 -19.27
C ILE A 113 -3.00 -6.48 -18.03
N MET A 114 -4.20 -5.90 -17.96
CA MET A 114 -4.66 -5.16 -16.78
C MET A 114 -4.63 -6.03 -15.52
N SER A 115 -5.23 -7.23 -15.60
CA SER A 115 -5.28 -8.16 -14.46
C SER A 115 -3.89 -8.64 -14.04
N ARG A 116 -2.99 -8.95 -14.98
CA ARG A 116 -1.62 -9.37 -14.67
C ARG A 116 -0.83 -8.29 -13.95
N ILE A 117 -0.95 -7.03 -14.37
CA ILE A 117 -0.28 -5.90 -13.71
C ILE A 117 -0.84 -5.69 -12.29
N GLU A 118 -2.16 -5.83 -12.11
CA GLU A 118 -2.77 -5.75 -10.78
C GLU A 118 -2.29 -6.88 -9.86
N GLU A 119 -2.22 -8.11 -10.36
CA GLU A 119 -1.74 -9.28 -9.62
C GLU A 119 -0.27 -9.11 -9.19
N GLU A 120 0.61 -8.77 -10.12
CA GLU A 120 2.05 -8.62 -9.87
C GLU A 120 2.38 -7.46 -8.92
N THR A 121 1.51 -6.46 -8.86
CA THR A 121 1.66 -5.33 -7.91
C THR A 121 1.00 -5.60 -6.58
N GLY A 122 0.43 -6.79 -6.36
CA GLY A 122 -0.32 -7.13 -5.14
C GLY A 122 -1.51 -6.21 -4.93
N GLY A 123 -2.21 -5.85 -6.02
CA GLY A 123 -3.39 -4.99 -6.01
C GLY A 123 -3.09 -3.49 -5.87
N ARG A 124 -1.81 -3.07 -5.85
CA ARG A 124 -1.41 -1.67 -5.60
C ARG A 124 -1.59 -0.76 -6.82
N TYR A 125 -1.51 -1.32 -8.03
CA TYR A 125 -1.73 -0.58 -9.26
C TYR A 125 -2.47 -1.43 -10.29
N SER A 126 -3.58 -0.90 -10.82
CA SER A 126 -4.32 -1.52 -11.91
C SER A 126 -4.48 -0.47 -13.03
N PRO A 127 -3.89 -0.67 -14.21
CA PRO A 127 -4.03 0.26 -15.31
C PRO A 127 -5.46 0.24 -15.86
N SER A 128 -6.00 1.39 -16.19
CA SER A 128 -7.36 1.50 -16.73
C SER A 128 -7.42 1.17 -18.23
N PRO A 129 -8.61 0.81 -18.78
CA PRO A 129 -8.82 0.70 -20.22
C PRO A 129 -8.34 1.93 -21.01
N GLY A 130 -8.57 3.13 -20.45
CA GLY A 130 -8.14 4.40 -21.05
C GLY A 130 -6.63 4.61 -21.09
N SER A 131 -5.86 3.85 -20.31
CA SER A 131 -4.39 3.84 -20.37
C SER A 131 -3.83 2.72 -21.25
N ILE A 132 -4.46 1.54 -21.25
CA ILE A 132 -4.00 0.36 -21.97
C ILE A 132 -4.28 0.42 -23.46
N TYR A 133 -5.53 0.67 -23.87
CA TYR A 133 -5.88 0.56 -25.29
C TYR A 133 -5.20 1.63 -26.17
N PRO A 134 -5.07 2.91 -25.74
CA PRO A 134 -4.28 3.88 -26.48
C PRO A 134 -2.79 3.51 -26.58
N LEU A 135 -2.23 2.88 -25.54
CA LEU A 135 -0.85 2.41 -25.55
C LEU A 135 -0.66 1.24 -26.53
N LEU A 136 -1.53 0.22 -26.49
CA LEU A 136 -1.50 -0.90 -27.44
C LEU A 136 -1.62 -0.42 -28.88
N LYS A 137 -2.51 0.55 -29.14
CA LYS A 137 -2.63 1.20 -30.45
C LYS A 137 -1.31 1.84 -30.89
N LYS A 138 -0.64 2.61 -30.01
CA LYS A 138 0.65 3.23 -30.30
C LYS A 138 1.76 2.20 -30.55
N LEU A 139 1.79 1.11 -29.78
CA LEU A 139 2.76 0.03 -29.99
C LEU A 139 2.57 -0.65 -31.35
N LYS A 140 1.31 -0.82 -31.78
CA LYS A 140 0.98 -1.29 -33.12
C LYS A 140 1.40 -0.34 -34.23
N GLU A 141 1.07 0.95 -34.08
CA GLU A 141 1.45 1.99 -35.05
C GLU A 141 2.97 2.15 -35.18
N SER A 142 3.72 1.89 -34.11
CA SER A 142 5.19 1.90 -34.11
C SER A 142 5.82 0.57 -34.50
N GLY A 143 5.03 -0.44 -34.85
CA GLY A 143 5.52 -1.74 -35.29
C GLY A 143 6.16 -2.59 -34.19
N LEU A 144 6.01 -2.22 -32.92
CA LEU A 144 6.59 -2.95 -31.78
C LEU A 144 5.70 -4.10 -31.30
N ALA A 145 4.40 -4.05 -31.62
CA ALA A 145 3.44 -5.11 -31.35
C ALA A 145 2.50 -5.25 -32.54
N GLU A 146 1.86 -6.40 -32.68
CA GLU A 146 0.83 -6.63 -33.68
C GLU A 146 -0.44 -7.20 -33.05
N GLU A 147 -1.56 -7.03 -33.77
CA GLU A 147 -2.87 -7.51 -33.34
C GLU A 147 -3.14 -8.85 -34.02
N LEU A 148 -3.39 -9.88 -33.22
CA LEU A 148 -3.69 -11.21 -33.71
C LEU A 148 -5.16 -11.34 -34.17
N PRO A 149 -5.48 -12.37 -34.98
CA PRO A 149 -6.85 -12.72 -35.29
C PRO A 149 -7.69 -12.84 -34.01
N THR A 150 -8.90 -12.30 -34.06
CA THR A 150 -9.82 -12.33 -32.93
C THR A 150 -10.27 -13.77 -32.67
N ILE A 151 -10.03 -14.26 -31.46
CA ILE A 151 -10.50 -15.56 -30.97
C ILE A 151 -11.51 -15.26 -29.86
N ASP A 152 -12.70 -15.89 -29.94
CA ASP A 152 -13.78 -15.72 -28.96
C ASP A 152 -14.21 -14.24 -28.74
N GLY A 153 -14.16 -13.43 -29.80
CA GLY A 153 -14.51 -12.01 -29.74
C GLY A 153 -13.48 -11.12 -29.04
N MET A 154 -12.34 -11.68 -28.62
CA MET A 154 -11.27 -10.94 -27.94
C MET A 154 -10.07 -10.68 -28.85
N LYS A 155 -9.62 -9.42 -28.87
CA LYS A 155 -8.40 -9.01 -29.56
C LYS A 155 -7.19 -9.30 -28.68
N ARG A 156 -6.24 -10.07 -29.20
CA ARG A 156 -4.95 -10.34 -28.57
C ARG A 156 -3.85 -9.59 -29.30
N TYR A 157 -2.80 -9.26 -28.56
CA TYR A 157 -1.61 -8.61 -29.07
C TYR A 157 -0.40 -9.49 -28.81
N GLU A 158 0.61 -9.40 -29.67
CA GLU A 158 1.91 -10.05 -29.50
C GLU A 158 3.04 -9.08 -29.89
N LEU A 159 4.25 -9.35 -29.41
CA LEU A 159 5.42 -8.60 -29.87
C LEU A 159 5.82 -9.02 -31.29
N THR A 160 6.23 -8.04 -32.08
CA THR A 160 6.91 -8.28 -33.34
C THR A 160 8.41 -8.51 -33.09
N ASP A 161 9.15 -9.00 -34.10
CA ASP A 161 10.61 -9.08 -34.05
C ASP A 161 11.27 -7.74 -33.70
N MET A 162 10.70 -6.63 -34.21
CA MET A 162 11.15 -5.28 -33.88
C MET A 162 10.90 -4.94 -32.40
N GLY A 163 9.77 -5.37 -31.84
CA GLY A 163 9.46 -5.26 -30.42
C GLY A 163 10.44 -6.03 -29.54
N HIS A 164 10.83 -7.23 -29.97
CA HIS A 164 11.85 -8.03 -29.30
C HIS A 164 13.22 -7.32 -29.30
N ALA A 165 13.68 -6.84 -30.45
CA ALA A 165 14.94 -6.11 -30.57
C ALA A 165 14.93 -4.81 -29.73
N PHE A 166 13.83 -4.08 -29.72
CA PHE A 166 13.67 -2.88 -28.91
C PHE A 166 13.80 -3.17 -27.40
N LEU A 167 13.24 -4.28 -26.92
CA LEU A 167 13.39 -4.69 -25.52
C LEU A 167 14.83 -5.03 -25.15
N GLU A 168 15.58 -5.63 -26.08
CA GLU A 168 16.99 -5.97 -25.86
C GLU A 168 17.88 -4.73 -25.84
N GLU A 169 17.69 -3.81 -26.77
CA GLU A 169 18.43 -2.54 -26.86
C GLU A 169 18.20 -1.66 -25.63
N GLN A 170 16.97 -1.62 -25.13
CA GLN A 170 16.58 -0.79 -23.99
C GLN A 170 16.71 -1.50 -22.63
N SER A 171 17.29 -2.71 -22.61
CA SER A 171 17.45 -3.54 -21.41
C SER A 171 18.08 -2.79 -20.23
N GLY A 172 19.10 -1.95 -20.47
CA GLY A 172 19.72 -1.14 -19.41
C GLY A 172 18.82 -0.06 -18.81
N GLN A 173 17.96 0.59 -19.60
CA GLN A 173 16.98 1.55 -19.09
C GLN A 173 15.87 0.83 -18.30
N PHE A 174 15.48 -0.34 -18.78
CA PHE A 174 14.49 -1.19 -18.15
C PHE A 174 14.97 -1.82 -16.85
N GLU A 175 16.25 -2.18 -16.74
CA GLU A 175 16.82 -2.70 -15.49
C GLU A 175 16.91 -1.59 -14.43
N LYS A 176 17.24 -0.35 -14.82
CA LYS A 176 17.15 0.82 -13.92
C LYS A 176 15.70 1.06 -13.46
N MET A 177 14.73 0.94 -14.35
CA MET A 177 13.31 1.05 -14.02
C MET A 177 12.88 -0.05 -13.04
N LYS A 178 13.29 -1.29 -13.29
CA LYS A 178 13.04 -2.45 -12.41
C LYS A 178 13.66 -2.26 -11.04
N GLN A 179 14.90 -1.77 -10.96
CA GLN A 179 15.57 -1.42 -9.70
C GLN A 179 14.77 -0.38 -8.91
N ARG A 180 14.28 0.70 -9.55
CA ARG A 180 13.41 1.73 -8.92
C ARG A 180 12.11 1.14 -8.35
N LEU A 181 11.58 0.10 -8.97
CA LEU A 181 10.34 -0.57 -8.54
C LEU A 181 10.59 -1.62 -7.45
N SER A 182 11.75 -2.27 -7.45
CA SER A 182 12.13 -3.27 -6.44
C SER A 182 12.68 -2.66 -5.15
N SER A 183 13.13 -1.40 -5.17
CA SER A 183 13.72 -0.71 -4.02
C SER A 183 12.71 0.01 -3.12
N GLY A 184 11.42 0.03 -3.47
CA GLY A 184 10.39 0.60 -2.59
C GLY A 184 8.98 0.12 -2.93
N PRO A 185 8.03 0.17 -1.98
CA PRO A 185 6.64 -0.16 -2.27
C PRO A 185 6.10 0.78 -3.36
N MET A 186 5.28 0.25 -4.27
CA MET A 186 4.50 0.95 -5.33
C MET A 186 3.49 2.01 -4.82
N SER A 187 3.79 2.63 -3.68
CA SER A 187 2.99 3.60 -2.95
C SER A 187 3.97 4.49 -2.20
N VAL A 188 4.56 5.44 -2.93
CA VAL A 188 5.34 6.53 -2.35
C VAL A 188 4.32 7.58 -1.92
N PRO A 189 4.25 7.95 -0.63
CA PRO A 189 3.44 9.09 -0.22
C PRO A 189 3.81 10.31 -1.09
N PRO A 190 2.85 11.13 -1.57
CA PRO A 190 3.12 12.19 -2.56
C PRO A 190 4.26 13.16 -2.18
N PHE A 191 4.51 13.35 -0.88
CA PHE A 191 5.60 14.17 -0.35
C PHE A 191 7.00 13.54 -0.46
N LEU A 192 7.10 12.27 -0.88
CA LEU A 192 8.34 11.53 -1.16
C LEU A 192 8.55 11.27 -2.66
N ASP A 193 7.69 11.83 -3.53
CA ASP A 193 7.87 11.86 -4.99
C ASP A 193 8.85 12.99 -5.35
N LEU A 194 10.11 12.78 -4.98
CA LEU A 194 11.19 13.73 -5.16
C LEU A 194 11.73 13.69 -6.61
N PRO A 195 12.15 14.84 -7.19
CA PRO A 195 12.88 14.88 -8.46
C PRO A 195 14.09 13.94 -8.47
N ASP A 196 14.46 13.42 -9.65
CA ASP A 196 15.56 12.46 -9.82
C ASP A 196 16.87 12.96 -9.19
N GLU A 197 17.08 14.28 -9.19
CA GLU A 197 18.24 14.96 -8.64
C GLU A 197 18.38 14.82 -7.10
N ILE A 198 17.25 14.62 -6.40
CA ILE A 198 17.20 14.51 -4.94
C ILE A 198 16.59 13.19 -4.45
N ASP A 199 16.47 12.20 -5.33
CA ASP A 199 15.90 10.88 -5.03
C ASP A 199 16.68 10.11 -3.95
N TYR A 200 17.95 10.47 -3.72
CA TYR A 200 18.78 9.91 -2.63
C TYR A 200 18.19 10.16 -1.23
N LEU A 201 17.33 11.17 -1.06
CA LEU A 201 16.65 11.45 0.21
C LEU A 201 15.53 10.44 0.50
N ARG A 202 15.04 9.72 -0.52
CA ARG A 202 13.92 8.77 -0.40
C ARG A 202 14.20 7.67 0.63
N ASP A 203 15.39 7.07 0.56
CA ASP A 203 15.77 5.97 1.45
C ASP A 203 15.88 6.44 2.90
N SER A 204 16.47 7.61 3.12
CA SER A 204 16.57 8.24 4.43
C SER A 204 15.21 8.54 5.02
N ALA A 205 14.31 9.14 4.23
CA ALA A 205 12.97 9.48 4.69
C ALA A 205 12.10 8.23 4.94
N ARG A 206 12.25 7.18 4.12
CA ARG A 206 11.59 5.89 4.35
C ARG A 206 12.02 5.26 5.66
N ARG A 207 13.33 5.26 5.93
CA ARG A 207 13.90 4.71 7.17
C ARG A 207 13.41 5.49 8.39
N LEU A 208 13.39 6.82 8.31
CA LEU A 208 12.87 7.69 9.37
C LEU A 208 11.38 7.40 9.64
N LEU A 209 10.54 7.42 8.60
CA LEU A 209 9.09 7.17 8.73
C LEU A 209 8.81 5.80 9.36
N HIS A 210 9.53 4.76 8.92
CA HIS A 210 9.39 3.42 9.48
C HIS A 210 9.81 3.35 10.96
N ALA A 211 10.91 4.00 11.34
CA ALA A 211 11.36 4.04 12.71
C ALA A 211 10.38 4.79 13.62
N LEU A 212 9.89 5.96 13.18
CA LEU A 212 8.90 6.74 13.91
C LEU A 212 7.62 5.92 14.12
N LEU A 213 7.09 5.30 13.06
CA LEU A 213 5.90 4.45 13.15
C LEU A 213 6.10 3.27 14.12
N ALA A 214 7.26 2.61 14.06
CA ALA A 214 7.53 1.47 14.94
C ALA A 214 7.58 1.89 16.42
N VAL A 215 8.21 3.03 16.74
CA VAL A 215 8.27 3.53 18.12
C VAL A 215 6.90 4.01 18.57
N THR A 216 6.16 4.76 17.76
CA THR A 216 4.82 5.23 18.15
C THR A 216 3.85 4.07 18.38
N MET A 217 3.96 2.98 17.61
CA MET A 217 3.20 1.75 17.84
C MET A 217 3.58 1.00 19.12
N GLU A 218 4.81 1.12 19.62
CA GLU A 218 5.19 0.54 20.91
C GLU A 218 4.75 1.45 22.07
N LEU A 219 4.79 2.77 21.86
CA LEU A 219 4.36 3.76 22.84
C LEU A 219 2.86 3.70 23.14
N THR A 220 2.02 3.10 22.28
CA THR A 220 0.61 2.87 22.63
C THR A 220 0.44 1.94 23.83
N ASP A 221 1.40 1.04 24.06
CA ASP A 221 1.42 0.14 25.22
C ASP A 221 2.14 0.74 26.44
N HIS A 222 2.93 1.80 26.21
CA HIS A 222 3.78 2.45 27.20
C HIS A 222 3.71 3.99 27.09
N PRO A 223 2.49 4.58 27.23
CA PRO A 223 2.27 6.00 26.93
C PRO A 223 3.03 6.93 27.88
N GLU A 224 3.30 6.50 29.11
CA GLU A 224 4.04 7.28 30.12
C GLU A 224 5.54 7.02 30.11
N SER A 225 6.07 6.35 29.08
CA SER A 225 7.51 6.11 29.03
C SER A 225 8.28 7.40 28.72
N GLU A 226 9.46 7.54 29.30
CA GLU A 226 10.42 8.59 28.90
C GLU A 226 10.76 8.54 27.40
N VAL A 227 10.47 7.43 26.72
CA VAL A 227 10.67 7.28 25.28
C VAL A 227 9.69 8.16 24.50
N ALA A 228 8.46 8.39 25.01
CA ALA A 228 7.51 9.29 24.39
C ALA A 228 8.01 10.74 24.39
N GLU A 229 8.47 11.24 25.56
CA GLU A 229 9.04 12.58 25.70
C GLU A 229 10.30 12.76 24.84
N LYS A 230 11.19 11.75 24.83
CA LYS A 230 12.40 11.76 23.98
C LYS A 230 12.05 11.78 22.49
N LEU A 231 11.02 11.04 22.09
CA LEU A 231 10.56 11.00 20.70
C LEU A 231 9.93 12.34 20.28
N GLU A 232 9.11 12.94 21.14
CA GLU A 232 8.53 14.26 20.93
C GLU A 232 9.62 15.33 20.74
N SER A 233 10.59 15.39 21.66
CA SER A 233 11.72 16.32 21.56
C SER A 233 12.48 16.16 20.24
N LEU A 234 12.80 14.91 19.86
CA LEU A 234 13.53 14.63 18.62
C LEU A 234 12.73 15.00 17.37
N MET A 235 11.43 14.72 17.34
CA MET A 235 10.57 15.11 16.21
C MET A 235 10.45 16.64 16.10
N THR A 236 10.38 17.33 17.23
CA THR A 236 10.32 18.79 17.29
C THR A 236 11.60 19.43 16.78
N GLU A 237 12.76 18.98 17.27
CA GLU A 237 14.07 19.46 16.79
C GLU A 237 14.25 19.21 15.28
N ALA A 238 13.86 18.03 14.80
CA ALA A 238 13.94 17.70 13.38
C ALA A 238 13.02 18.59 12.52
N ALA A 239 11.83 18.93 13.03
CA ALA A 239 10.90 19.84 12.35
C ALA A 239 11.46 21.26 12.28
N GLU A 240 11.98 21.79 13.39
CA GLU A 240 12.58 23.13 13.46
C GLU A 240 13.78 23.27 12.50
N GLU A 241 14.61 22.23 12.40
CA GLU A 241 15.73 22.22 11.45
C GLU A 241 15.24 22.20 10.00
N ALA A 242 14.24 21.39 9.68
CA ALA A 242 13.64 21.36 8.35
C ALA A 242 12.99 22.70 7.97
N GLU A 243 12.35 23.39 8.92
CA GLU A 243 11.78 24.73 8.73
C GLU A 243 12.85 25.79 8.48
N ARG A 244 13.99 25.72 9.17
CA ARG A 244 15.15 26.59 8.93
C ARG A 244 15.71 26.41 7.52
N LEU A 245 15.93 25.17 7.09
CA LEU A 245 16.36 24.88 5.72
C LEU A 245 15.36 25.38 4.67
N LEU A 246 14.06 25.26 4.96
CA LEU A 246 13.01 25.80 4.08
C LEU A 246 13.05 27.33 3.99
N ALA A 247 13.38 28.02 5.09
CA ALA A 247 13.55 29.47 5.11
C ALA A 247 14.76 29.91 4.28
N GLU A 248 15.90 29.21 4.38
CA GLU A 248 17.11 29.46 3.59
C GLU A 248 16.87 29.31 2.08
N LEU A 249 16.02 28.36 1.66
CA LEU A 249 15.67 28.17 0.26
C LEU A 249 14.74 29.26 -0.30
N LYS A 250 14.06 30.01 0.57
CA LYS A 250 13.10 31.07 0.20
C LYS A 250 13.70 32.47 0.30
N SER A 251 14.89 32.61 0.88
CA SER A 251 15.67 33.86 0.98
C SER A 251 16.60 34.05 -0.22
#